data_AF-A0A7C1JN73-F1
#
_entry.id   AF-A0A7C1JN73-F1
#
_cell.length_a   1.000
_cell.length_b   1.000
_cell.length_c   1.000
_cell.angle_alpha   90.00
_cell.angle_beta   90.00
_cell.angle_gamma   90.00
#
_symmetry.space_group_name_H-M   'P 1'
#
loop_
_entity.id
_entity.type
_entity.pdbx_description
1 polymer ?
#
loop_
_entity_poly.entity_id
_entity_poly.type
_entity_poly.pdbx_seq_one_letter_code
_entity_poly.pdbx_strand_id
1 'polypeptide(L)'
;MPGFLLHVGATILCTHGGQAQPTAPNPRVLVGGQPVVTLSAPHTVAGCPFSTPAGPMPCVTAQWTVGAMRVFAGGVPVLLQDSQATCIPNGTPVNIIVTQVRVKGA
;
A
#
# COMPACT_ATOMS: atom_id res chain seq x y z
N MET A 1 6.83 5.95 12.72
CA MET A 1 6.75 4.52 12.37
C MET A 1 8.01 4.23 11.56
N PRO A 2 9.05 3.58 12.13
CA PRO A 2 10.25 3.29 11.38
C PRO A 2 10.08 2.01 10.55
N GLY A 3 10.24 2.08 9.24
CA GLY A 3 10.04 0.95 8.33
C GLY A 3 10.80 1.09 7.01
N PHE A 4 10.84 0.01 6.23
CA PHE A 4 11.38 0.06 4.88
C PHE A 4 10.40 0.77 3.94
N LEU A 5 10.90 1.65 3.05
CA LEU A 5 10.05 2.37 2.11
C LEU A 5 9.34 1.42 1.15
N LEU A 6 8.07 1.70 0.85
CA LEU A 6 7.35 1.06 -0.22
C LEU A 6 7.63 1.74 -1.56
N HIS A 7 7.69 0.93 -2.59
CA HIS A 7 7.73 1.32 -4.00
C HIS A 7 6.77 0.46 -4.81
N VAL A 8 6.57 0.76 -6.08
CA VAL A 8 5.64 0.02 -6.96
C VAL A 8 5.90 -1.50 -7.04
N GLY A 9 7.13 -1.96 -6.81
CA GLY A 9 7.45 -3.39 -6.74
C GLY A 9 7.09 -4.08 -5.42
N ALA A 10 6.42 -3.40 -4.49
CA ALA A 10 6.00 -4.00 -3.22
C ALA A 10 4.87 -5.01 -3.46
N THR A 11 4.91 -6.14 -2.75
CA THR A 11 3.80 -7.10 -2.72
C THR A 11 2.89 -6.77 -1.54
N ILE A 12 1.69 -6.30 -1.86
CA ILE A 12 0.69 -5.91 -0.88
C ILE A 12 -0.56 -6.74 -1.18
N LEU A 13 -1.07 -7.44 -0.17
CA LEU A 13 -2.30 -8.22 -0.29
C LEU A 13 -3.37 -7.65 0.65
N CYS A 14 -4.64 -7.64 0.25
CA CYS A 14 -5.70 -7.55 1.24
C CYS A 14 -5.69 -8.82 2.13
N THR A 15 -6.33 -8.76 3.29
CA THR A 15 -6.45 -9.93 4.20
C THR A 15 -7.06 -11.17 3.56
N HIS A 16 -7.76 -11.03 2.44
CA HIS A 16 -8.39 -12.13 1.71
C HIS A 16 -7.51 -12.71 0.59
N GLY A 17 -6.32 -12.16 0.36
CA GLY A 17 -5.37 -12.64 -0.64
C GLY A 17 -5.43 -11.95 -2.01
N GLY A 18 -6.27 -10.93 -2.19
CA GLY A 18 -6.27 -10.09 -3.39
C GLY A 18 -5.07 -9.15 -3.42
N GLN A 19 -4.50 -8.91 -4.60
CA GLN A 19 -3.30 -8.08 -4.77
C GLN A 19 -3.67 -6.60 -4.86
N ALA A 20 -3.04 -5.78 -4.01
CA ALA A 20 -3.18 -4.32 -4.02
C ALA A 20 -2.03 -3.67 -4.80
N GLN A 21 -2.35 -2.80 -5.76
CA GLN A 21 -1.38 -2.12 -6.62
C GLN A 21 -1.61 -0.59 -6.60
N PRO A 22 -0.55 0.22 -6.48
CA PRO A 22 -0.66 1.68 -6.49
C PRO A 22 -1.09 2.20 -7.86
N THR A 23 -2.00 3.18 -7.88
CA THR A 23 -2.44 3.82 -9.14
C THR A 23 -1.76 5.16 -9.42
N ALA A 24 -1.13 5.77 -8.41
CA ALA A 24 -0.48 7.07 -8.53
C ALA A 24 0.84 7.13 -7.74
N PRO A 25 1.89 6.38 -8.15
CA PRO A 25 3.20 6.44 -7.49
C PRO A 25 3.88 7.81 -7.73
N ASN A 26 4.87 8.16 -6.91
CA ASN A 26 5.66 9.37 -7.11
C ASN A 26 6.75 9.12 -8.18
N PRO A 27 6.67 9.72 -9.37
CA PRO A 27 7.59 9.39 -10.47
C PRO A 27 9.00 9.96 -10.30
N ARG A 28 9.21 10.88 -9.34
CA ARG A 28 10.49 11.60 -9.18
C ARG A 28 11.43 10.94 -8.18
N VAL A 29 10.88 10.25 -7.18
CA VAL A 29 11.65 9.63 -6.10
C VAL A 29 11.66 8.11 -6.32
N LEU A 30 12.84 7.56 -6.51
CA LEU A 30 13.04 6.14 -6.78
C LEU A 30 13.78 5.47 -5.62
N VAL A 31 13.42 4.23 -5.32
CA VAL A 31 14.21 3.34 -4.45
C VAL A 31 14.40 2.02 -5.20
N GLY A 32 15.65 1.56 -5.31
CA GLY A 32 15.96 0.37 -6.10
C GLY A 32 15.57 0.51 -7.59
N GLY A 33 15.54 1.74 -8.11
CA GLY A 33 15.10 2.06 -9.47
C GLY A 33 13.58 2.09 -9.66
N GLN A 34 12.79 1.85 -8.61
CA GLN A 34 11.33 1.80 -8.67
C GLN A 34 10.71 3.04 -8.00
N PRO A 35 9.67 3.66 -8.59
CA PRO A 35 8.94 4.77 -7.98
C PRO A 35 8.42 4.45 -6.58
N VAL A 36 8.66 5.34 -5.61
CA VAL A 36 8.08 5.23 -4.27
C VAL A 36 6.58 5.51 -4.29
N VAL A 37 5.86 5.00 -3.30
CA VAL A 37 4.45 5.30 -3.09
C VAL A 37 4.25 6.16 -1.85
N THR A 38 3.28 7.07 -1.92
CA THR A 38 2.98 8.05 -0.87
C THR A 38 1.60 7.80 -0.27
N LEU A 39 1.34 8.41 0.89
CA LEU A 39 0.08 8.28 1.63
C LEU A 39 -1.16 8.63 0.78
N SER A 40 -1.02 9.56 -0.15
CA SER A 40 -2.08 9.97 -1.07
C SER A 40 -2.34 9.00 -2.22
N ALA A 41 -1.49 7.98 -2.43
CA ALA A 41 -1.59 7.07 -3.57
C ALA A 41 -2.69 6.02 -3.31
N PRO A 42 -3.82 6.05 -4.04
CA PRO A 42 -4.81 5.00 -3.91
C PRO A 42 -4.22 3.68 -4.41
N HIS A 43 -4.69 2.57 -3.85
CA HIS A 43 -4.38 1.24 -4.37
C HIS A 43 -5.64 0.56 -4.85
N THR A 44 -5.61 -0.04 -6.04
CA THR A 44 -6.65 -0.93 -6.53
C THR A 44 -6.34 -2.35 -6.09
N VAL A 45 -7.37 -3.10 -5.73
CA VAL A 45 -7.23 -4.50 -5.30
C VAL A 45 -7.88 -5.40 -6.34
N ALA A 46 -7.11 -6.37 -6.84
CA ALA A 46 -7.55 -7.34 -7.83
C ALA A 46 -7.45 -8.78 -7.28
N GLY A 47 -8.31 -9.68 -7.78
CA GLY A 47 -8.27 -11.10 -7.42
C GLY A 47 -8.64 -11.42 -5.97
N CYS A 48 -9.38 -10.53 -5.29
CA CYS A 48 -9.88 -10.80 -3.94
C CYS A 48 -11.01 -11.85 -3.98
N PRO A 49 -10.85 -13.05 -3.38
CA PRO A 49 -11.85 -14.11 -3.42
C PRO A 49 -12.96 -13.94 -2.37
N PHE A 50 -12.97 -12.84 -1.62
CA PHE A 50 -13.88 -12.66 -0.49
C PHE A 50 -15.34 -12.63 -0.93
N SER A 51 -16.16 -13.39 -0.20
CA SER A 51 -17.61 -13.46 -0.38
C SER A 51 -18.29 -13.53 0.98
N THR A 52 -19.55 -13.10 0.99
CA THR A 52 -20.44 -13.16 2.15
C THR A 52 -21.64 -14.06 1.80
N PRO A 53 -22.48 -14.45 2.78
CA PRO A 53 -23.74 -15.14 2.48
C PRO A 53 -24.68 -14.37 1.53
N ALA A 54 -24.53 -13.04 1.43
CA ALA A 54 -25.29 -12.20 0.49
C ALA A 54 -24.68 -12.12 -0.92
N GLY A 55 -23.49 -12.71 -1.14
CA GLY A 55 -22.81 -12.75 -2.43
C GLY A 55 -21.34 -12.28 -2.38
N PRO A 56 -20.66 -12.25 -3.54
CA PRO A 56 -19.28 -11.76 -3.65
C PRO A 56 -19.14 -10.32 -3.16
N MET A 57 -18.11 -10.05 -2.35
CA MET A 57 -17.81 -8.71 -1.83
C MET A 57 -16.30 -8.45 -1.87
N PRO A 58 -15.67 -8.47 -3.06
CA PRO A 58 -14.22 -8.33 -3.16
C PRO A 58 -13.75 -6.98 -2.61
N CYS A 59 -12.56 -6.95 -2.02
CA CYS A 59 -11.81 -5.69 -1.86
C CYS A 59 -11.61 -5.09 -3.26
N VAL A 60 -11.97 -3.82 -3.45
CA VAL A 60 -11.79 -3.11 -4.72
C VAL A 60 -10.68 -2.08 -4.63
N THR A 61 -10.55 -1.42 -3.48
CA THR A 61 -9.46 -0.47 -3.22
C THR A 61 -8.90 -0.65 -1.83
N ALA A 62 -7.70 -0.12 -1.60
CA ALA A 62 -7.11 0.09 -0.29
C ALA A 62 -6.70 1.57 -0.16
N GLN A 63 -7.16 2.19 0.92
CA GLN A 63 -6.88 3.59 1.24
C GLN A 63 -5.95 3.66 2.44
N TRP A 64 -4.83 4.33 2.28
CA TRP A 64 -3.82 4.47 3.32
C TRP A 64 -4.22 5.52 4.36
N THR A 65 -3.99 5.19 5.62
CA THR A 65 -4.30 6.05 6.76
C THR A 65 -3.06 6.46 7.55
N VAL A 66 -1.98 5.68 7.45
CA VAL A 66 -0.72 5.95 8.17
C VAL A 66 0.47 5.89 7.22
N GLY A 67 1.25 6.97 7.17
CA GLY A 67 2.51 7.08 6.43
C GLY A 67 3.69 7.41 7.34
N ALA A 68 4.83 7.68 6.73
CA ALA A 68 6.04 8.16 7.42
C ALA A 68 5.80 9.50 8.13
N MET A 69 6.47 9.72 9.27
CA MET A 69 6.36 10.99 10.02
C MET A 69 7.43 12.01 9.65
N ARG A 70 8.55 11.56 9.07
CA ARG A 70 9.74 12.38 8.78
C ARG A 70 10.17 12.33 7.32
N VAL A 71 9.76 11.30 6.58
CA VAL A 71 10.15 11.13 5.18
C VAL A 71 8.99 11.49 4.25
N PHE A 72 9.23 12.48 3.38
CA PHE A 72 8.24 13.00 2.44
C PHE A 72 8.78 12.93 1.01
N ALA A 73 7.92 12.66 0.05
CA ALA A 73 8.22 12.75 -1.37
C ALA A 73 7.18 13.65 -2.04
N GLY A 74 7.63 14.77 -2.62
CA GLY A 74 6.71 15.78 -3.18
C GLY A 74 5.81 16.44 -2.13
N GLY A 75 6.28 16.57 -0.89
CA GLY A 75 5.51 17.13 0.22
C GLY A 75 4.49 16.17 0.86
N VAL A 76 4.38 14.93 0.39
CA VAL A 76 3.47 13.92 0.93
C VAL A 76 4.26 12.84 1.66
N PRO A 77 3.80 12.35 2.84
CA PRO A 77 4.43 11.22 3.52
C PRO A 77 4.61 10.02 2.60
N VAL A 78 5.79 9.40 2.62
CA VAL A 78 5.99 8.10 1.94
C VAL A 78 5.33 6.98 2.73
N LEU A 79 4.98 5.88 2.06
CA LEU A 79 4.53 4.67 2.75
C LEU A 79 5.71 3.80 3.17
N LEU A 80 5.58 3.17 4.32
CA LEU A 80 6.59 2.31 4.95
C LEU A 80 6.01 0.92 5.18
N GLN A 81 6.85 -0.07 5.46
CA GLN A 81 6.41 -1.46 5.66
C GLN A 81 5.39 -1.61 6.81
N ASP A 82 5.38 -0.68 7.76
CA ASP A 82 4.43 -0.60 8.88
C ASP A 82 3.24 0.33 8.62
N SER A 83 3.14 0.94 7.43
CA SER A 83 1.99 1.75 7.02
C SER A 83 0.70 0.94 7.05
N GLN A 84 -0.39 1.63 7.38
CA GLN A 84 -1.72 1.04 7.52
C GLN A 84 -2.63 1.51 6.40
N ALA A 85 -3.43 0.59 5.87
CA ALA A 85 -4.48 0.89 4.89
C ALA A 85 -5.75 0.10 5.24
N THR A 86 -6.88 0.64 4.81
CA THR A 86 -8.19 0.01 4.93
C THR A 86 -8.75 -0.29 3.55
N CYS A 87 -9.19 -1.52 3.34
CA CYS A 87 -9.85 -1.96 2.13
C CYS A 87 -11.29 -1.48 2.07
N ILE A 88 -11.76 -1.16 0.87
CA ILE A 88 -13.15 -0.81 0.58
C ILE A 88 -13.70 -1.88 -0.38
N PRO A 89 -14.93 -2.39 -0.17
CA PRO A 89 -15.94 -1.96 0.80
C PRO A 89 -15.92 -2.67 2.17
N ASN A 90 -15.07 -3.67 2.38
CA ASN A 90 -15.15 -4.54 3.57
C ASN A 90 -14.52 -3.99 4.86
N GLY A 91 -13.72 -2.92 4.81
CA GLY A 91 -13.11 -2.32 5.99
C GLY A 91 -11.93 -3.11 6.58
N THR A 92 -11.46 -4.16 5.91
CA THR A 92 -10.34 -4.99 6.40
C THR A 92 -8.98 -4.38 6.04
N PRO A 93 -7.89 -4.67 6.76
CA PRO A 93 -6.59 -4.12 6.42
C PRO A 93 -5.94 -4.76 5.17
N VAL A 94 -4.77 -4.24 4.80
CA VAL A 94 -3.83 -4.89 3.89
C VAL A 94 -2.60 -5.41 4.65
N ASN A 95 -1.94 -6.41 4.08
CA ASN A 95 -0.67 -6.96 4.51
C ASN A 95 0.41 -6.57 3.50
N ILE A 96 1.45 -5.88 3.96
CA ILE A 96 2.64 -5.57 3.17
C ILE A 96 3.63 -6.73 3.37
N ILE A 97 3.73 -7.61 2.37
CA ILE A 97 4.48 -8.88 2.47
C ILE A 97 5.94 -8.68 2.10
N VAL A 98 6.17 -7.99 0.98
CA VAL A 98 7.51 -7.78 0.43
C VAL A 98 7.65 -6.33 0.02
N THR A 99 8.77 -5.72 0.38
CA THR A 99 9.26 -4.48 -0.21
C THR A 99 10.79 -4.53 -0.24
N GLN A 100 11.43 -3.53 -0.85
CA GLN A 100 12.89 -3.37 -0.75
C GLN A 100 13.35 -3.27 0.71
N VAL A 101 14.51 -3.83 1.03
CA VAL A 101 15.05 -3.89 2.40
C VAL A 101 16.35 -3.08 2.58
N ARG A 102 16.60 -2.09 1.71
CA ARG A 102 17.82 -1.27 1.74
C ARG A 102 17.59 0.11 2.35
N VAL A 103 16.45 0.74 2.06
CA VAL A 103 16.13 2.11 2.47
C VAL A 103 15.05 2.09 3.55
N LYS A 104 15.37 2.64 4.72
CA LYS A 104 14.45 2.83 5.85
C LYS A 104 14.08 4.30 6.01
N GLY A 105 12.88 4.55 6.51
CA GLY A 105 12.36 5.86 6.87
C GLY A 105 11.64 5.80 8.21
N ALA A 106 11.20 6.96 8.72
CA ALA A 106 10.44 7.10 9.96
C ALA A 106 9.31 8.10 9.81
#